data_AF-A0A8H7SHA2-F1
#
_entry.id   AF-A0A8H7SHA2-F1
#
_cell.length_a   1.000
_cell.length_b   1.000
_cell.length_c   1.000
_cell.angle_alpha   90.00
_cell.angle_beta   90.00
_cell.angle_gamma   90.00
#
_symmetry.space_group_name_H-M   'P 1'
#
loop_
_entity.id
_entity.type
_entity.pdbx_description
1 polymer ?
#
loop_
_entity_poly.entity_id
_entity_poly.type
_entity_poly.pdbx_seq_one_letter_code
_entity_poly.pdbx_strand_id
1 'polypeptide(L)'
;MVIQFQQGNSEDVWNYSSDDLWRSSSIAQHMNTDVSDERTPLLHRIMIPTAARVSKWTESFYKRTCILNILPVLLVLIWCSVPIPFDDCEKIFCDYSDYIFPASFIKNGSPTRINFWYFLFWYYGLYNALALFLITKLFSIYALNWYPKLLGAKVTFALFWFVSQSIGIAFYYVPIVKIESVFWVGLTFFTMSMPLAGALIIIHRKRMDRRHRGRIGVLLLSEESVDPKPFIRWIPTDLPRLRAPASYRRFLWFCTALAIALFALIGGEMYAYLFLSTLPHTPMDAFIYVYSWVGAIYIMDAMTDYILYRKIRSHPLASIFKLYFFMIYFIFYRNLFARLRSVDQFAIVQLASFLWVCIYYPFAMTPQVHRCLVRFIGVTLTYDEYKEKLGRSFYLRNLAENTTMLGFLCWVNILHFGPNRAAYPYFHMDDRDGSPYNHNLTVIAALVIWSSELTSAFITRLTFKRVFGHSITQQAIREFERYPEMIIGFVLVMVHVLQNILLALIKLDFAAGLEK
;
A
#
# COMPACT_ATOMS: atom_id res chain seq x y z
N MET A 1 -27.40 10.14 -5.20
CA MET A 1 -26.46 9.93 -6.33
C MET A 1 -25.34 8.92 -6.00
N VAL A 2 -24.52 9.08 -4.95
CA VAL A 2 -23.54 8.03 -4.53
C VAL A 2 -24.21 6.74 -4.11
N ILE A 3 -25.31 6.80 -3.38
CA ILE A 3 -26.11 5.60 -3.07
C ILE A 3 -26.58 4.94 -4.37
N GLN A 4 -27.00 5.70 -5.39
CA GLN A 4 -27.36 5.15 -6.70
C GLN A 4 -26.15 4.64 -7.51
N PHE A 5 -24.95 5.20 -7.35
CA PHE A 5 -23.71 4.71 -7.95
C PHE A 5 -23.23 3.40 -7.27
N GLN A 6 -23.17 3.42 -5.93
CA GLN A 6 -22.90 2.28 -5.05
C GLN A 6 -23.95 1.16 -5.20
N GLN A 7 -25.21 1.51 -5.48
CA GLN A 7 -26.29 0.57 -5.77
C GLN A 7 -26.35 0.17 -7.26
N GLY A 8 -25.71 0.94 -8.14
CA GLY A 8 -25.65 0.76 -9.60
C GLY A 8 -26.92 1.09 -10.38
N ASN A 9 -27.78 1.96 -9.85
CA ASN A 9 -29.16 2.18 -10.29
C ASN A 9 -29.39 3.36 -11.26
N SER A 10 -28.41 4.22 -11.56
CA SER A 10 -28.60 5.26 -12.60
C SER A 10 -27.43 5.36 -13.56
N GLU A 11 -27.75 5.45 -14.87
CA GLU A 11 -26.79 5.44 -15.97
C GLU A 11 -26.01 6.76 -16.11
N ASP A 12 -26.62 7.88 -15.73
CA ASP A 12 -25.99 9.21 -15.81
C ASP A 12 -24.78 9.36 -14.89
N VAL A 13 -24.73 8.57 -13.81
CA VAL A 13 -23.69 8.66 -12.78
C VAL A 13 -22.38 7.99 -13.24
N TRP A 14 -22.42 7.15 -14.29
CA TRP A 14 -21.24 6.43 -14.81
C TRP A 14 -20.39 7.24 -15.80
N ASN A 15 -20.84 8.44 -16.20
CA ASN A 15 -20.07 9.35 -17.05
C ASN A 15 -19.15 10.29 -16.26
N TYR A 16 -19.42 10.47 -14.97
CA TYR A 16 -18.66 11.36 -14.08
C TYR A 16 -17.27 10.81 -13.76
N SER A 17 -16.28 11.69 -13.61
CA SER A 17 -15.00 11.33 -13.00
C SER A 17 -15.22 10.89 -11.54
N SER A 18 -14.32 10.07 -10.97
CA SER A 18 -14.35 9.83 -9.51
C SER A 18 -14.30 11.16 -8.75
N ASP A 19 -13.55 12.13 -9.25
CA ASP A 19 -13.45 13.46 -8.65
C ASP A 19 -14.72 14.29 -8.80
N ASP A 20 -15.50 14.09 -9.87
CA ASP A 20 -16.78 14.78 -10.06
C ASP A 20 -17.87 14.21 -9.15
N LEU A 21 -17.79 12.90 -8.85
CA LEU A 21 -18.62 12.28 -7.82
C LEU A 21 -18.39 12.97 -6.48
N TRP A 22 -17.14 13.05 -6.01
CA TRP A 22 -16.74 13.72 -4.77
C TRP A 22 -17.16 15.20 -4.70
N ARG A 23 -17.24 15.88 -5.84
CA ARG A 23 -17.67 17.31 -5.94
C ARG A 23 -19.19 17.50 -5.97
N SER A 24 -19.99 16.44 -6.09
CA SER A 24 -21.45 16.60 -6.17
C SER A 24 -22.01 17.12 -4.83
N SER A 25 -22.82 18.19 -4.91
CA SER A 25 -23.47 18.84 -3.76
C SER A 25 -24.26 17.87 -2.88
N SER A 26 -24.80 16.81 -3.49
CA SER A 26 -25.53 15.75 -2.79
C SER A 26 -24.66 14.92 -1.82
N ILE A 27 -23.34 14.75 -2.06
CA ILE A 27 -22.43 14.08 -1.10
C ILE A 27 -22.04 15.02 0.01
N ALA A 28 -21.70 16.27 -0.31
CA ALA A 28 -21.32 17.27 0.68
C ALA A 28 -22.48 17.53 1.67
N GLN A 29 -23.73 17.52 1.19
CA GLN A 29 -24.91 17.56 2.06
C GLN A 29 -25.07 16.27 2.88
N HIS A 30 -24.92 15.08 2.29
CA HIS A 30 -25.06 13.82 3.04
C HIS A 30 -24.00 13.61 4.12
N MET A 31 -22.77 14.10 3.90
CA MET A 31 -21.68 14.06 4.90
C MET A 31 -21.88 15.10 6.01
N ASN A 32 -22.64 16.17 5.76
CA ASN A 32 -22.97 17.20 6.76
C ASN A 32 -24.27 16.91 7.53
N THR A 33 -25.16 16.06 7.00
CA THR A 33 -26.44 15.70 7.64
C THR A 33 -26.40 14.39 8.42
N ASP A 34 -25.22 13.80 8.63
CA ASP A 34 -25.07 12.59 9.44
C ASP A 34 -25.32 12.94 10.92
N VAL A 35 -26.60 13.00 11.30
CA VAL A 35 -27.06 12.94 12.68
C VAL A 35 -26.53 11.62 13.22
N SER A 36 -25.42 11.72 13.93
CA SER A 36 -24.64 10.60 14.40
C SER A 36 -25.45 9.74 15.36
N ASP A 37 -26.13 8.73 14.84
CA ASP A 37 -26.82 7.72 15.64
C ASP A 37 -25.78 6.90 16.42
N GLU A 38 -26.00 6.69 17.72
CA GLU A 38 -25.10 5.97 18.64
C GLU A 38 -24.87 4.52 18.20
N ARG A 39 -25.73 4.00 17.33
CA ARG A 39 -25.68 2.65 16.76
C ARG A 39 -24.68 2.49 15.61
N THR A 40 -24.06 3.57 15.13
CA THR A 40 -23.05 3.48 14.06
C THR A 40 -21.75 2.87 14.59
N PRO A 41 -21.34 1.68 14.11
CA PRO A 41 -20.16 0.99 14.65
C PRO A 41 -18.90 1.83 14.44
N LEU A 42 -18.02 1.88 15.45
CA LEU A 42 -16.76 2.66 15.44
C LEU A 42 -15.94 2.47 14.16
N LEU A 43 -15.90 1.24 13.63
CA LEU A 43 -15.18 0.90 12.41
C LEU A 43 -15.75 1.62 11.18
N HIS A 44 -17.07 1.87 11.11
CA HIS A 44 -17.68 2.65 10.03
C HIS A 44 -17.31 4.15 10.14
N ARG A 45 -17.30 4.70 11.37
CA ARG A 45 -16.85 6.07 11.65
C ARG A 45 -15.37 6.29 11.34
N ILE A 46 -14.54 5.26 11.50
CA ILE A 46 -13.12 5.27 11.11
C ILE A 46 -12.97 5.08 9.60
N MET A 47 -13.87 4.35 8.96
CA MET A 47 -13.82 4.09 7.53
C MET A 47 -14.14 5.31 6.66
N ILE A 48 -15.03 6.19 7.10
CA ILE A 48 -15.46 7.38 6.35
C ILE A 48 -15.38 8.58 7.30
N PRO A 49 -14.21 9.23 7.43
CA PRO A 49 -14.03 10.34 8.34
C PRO A 49 -14.68 11.59 7.74
N THR A 50 -15.34 12.39 8.58
CA THR A 50 -15.90 13.67 8.16
C THR A 50 -14.81 14.72 7.99
N ALA A 51 -15.03 15.69 7.10
CA ALA A 51 -14.08 16.79 6.86
C ALA A 51 -13.76 17.58 8.13
N ALA A 52 -14.75 17.80 9.01
CA ALA A 52 -14.56 18.47 10.30
C ALA A 52 -13.60 17.70 11.23
N ARG A 53 -13.70 16.36 11.25
CA ARG A 53 -12.80 15.52 12.05
C ARG A 53 -11.38 15.55 11.49
N VAL A 54 -11.24 15.49 10.17
CA VAL A 54 -9.94 15.59 9.49
C VAL A 54 -9.30 16.96 9.73
N SER A 55 -10.05 18.05 9.66
CA SER A 55 -9.53 19.39 9.98
C SER A 55 -9.00 19.44 11.42
N LYS A 56 -9.72 18.89 12.40
CA LYS A 56 -9.25 18.79 13.80
C LYS A 56 -7.96 17.96 13.96
N TRP A 57 -7.78 16.93 13.13
CA TRP A 57 -6.58 16.09 13.09
C TRP A 57 -5.38 16.80 12.44
N THR A 58 -5.61 17.65 11.45
CA THR A 58 -4.56 18.28 10.63
C THR A 58 -4.21 19.71 11.03
N GLU A 59 -5.03 20.33 11.87
CA GLU A 59 -4.92 21.71 12.40
C GLU A 59 -3.52 22.01 12.96
N SER A 60 -3.01 21.13 13.84
CA SER A 60 -1.71 21.31 14.47
C SER A 60 -0.64 20.45 13.82
N PHE A 61 0.59 20.98 13.73
CA PHE A 61 1.76 20.22 13.29
C PHE A 61 1.95 18.94 14.10
N TYR A 62 1.83 19.01 15.43
CA TYR A 62 2.01 17.86 16.32
C TYR A 62 0.93 16.80 16.13
N LYS A 63 -0.35 17.20 16.03
CA LYS A 63 -1.45 16.27 15.77
C LYS A 63 -1.28 15.57 14.42
N ARG A 64 -0.91 16.32 13.38
CA ARG A 64 -0.68 15.77 12.04
C ARG A 64 0.49 14.79 12.01
N THR A 65 1.61 15.13 12.64
CA THR A 65 2.78 14.24 12.78
C THR A 65 2.42 12.99 13.59
N CYS A 66 1.64 13.13 14.65
CA CYS A 66 1.17 12.00 15.44
C CYS A 66 0.34 11.02 14.61
N ILE A 67 -0.59 11.53 13.78
CA ILE A 67 -1.51 10.69 13.00
C ILE A 67 -0.85 10.11 11.75
N LEU A 68 -0.03 10.90 11.05
CA LEU A 68 0.52 10.48 9.76
C LEU A 68 1.89 9.81 9.87
N ASN A 69 2.72 10.13 10.88
CA ASN A 69 4.05 9.52 11.02
C ASN A 69 4.10 8.51 12.18
N ILE A 70 3.63 8.90 13.38
CA ILE A 70 3.80 8.08 14.59
C ILE A 70 2.81 6.91 14.64
N LEU A 71 1.52 7.16 14.37
CA LEU A 71 0.47 6.14 14.44
C LEU A 71 0.74 4.93 13.54
N PRO A 72 1.11 5.06 12.25
CA PRO A 72 1.43 3.91 11.42
C PRO A 72 2.57 3.08 11.99
N VAL A 73 3.63 3.74 12.46
CA VAL A 73 4.79 3.07 13.07
C VAL A 73 4.38 2.34 14.34
N LEU A 74 3.67 3.00 15.25
CA LEU A 74 3.18 2.41 16.50
C LEU A 74 2.37 1.13 16.25
N LEU A 75 1.46 1.14 15.27
CA LEU A 75 0.66 -0.03 14.92
C LEU A 75 1.54 -1.21 14.47
N VAL A 76 2.58 -0.95 13.68
CA VAL A 76 3.54 -1.99 13.27
C VAL A 76 4.38 -2.47 14.44
N LEU A 77 4.84 -1.57 15.31
CA LEU A 77 5.63 -1.93 16.49
C LEU A 77 4.83 -2.80 17.46
N ILE A 78 3.55 -2.47 17.71
CA ILE A 78 2.67 -3.30 18.53
C ILE A 78 2.53 -4.69 17.91
N TRP A 79 2.34 -4.77 16.59
CA TRP A 79 2.22 -6.05 15.90
C TRP A 79 3.49 -6.90 15.98
N CYS A 80 4.67 -6.32 15.76
CA CYS A 80 5.93 -7.06 15.69
C CYS A 80 6.63 -7.28 17.05
N SER A 81 6.19 -6.60 18.12
CA SER A 81 6.76 -6.75 19.47
C SER A 81 6.14 -7.88 20.28
N VAL A 82 5.01 -8.45 19.84
CA VAL A 82 4.37 -9.56 20.56
C VAL A 82 5.26 -10.80 20.47
N PRO A 83 5.66 -11.39 21.61
CA PRO A 83 6.63 -12.48 21.65
C PRO A 83 6.12 -13.70 20.87
N ILE A 84 6.95 -14.19 19.95
CA ILE A 84 6.72 -15.42 19.20
C ILE A 84 7.06 -16.61 20.11
N PRO A 85 6.14 -17.57 20.29
CA PRO A 85 6.46 -18.82 20.98
C PRO A 85 7.33 -19.71 20.08
N PHE A 86 8.47 -20.12 20.61
CA PHE A 86 9.42 -21.05 19.97
C PHE A 86 9.35 -22.43 20.66
N ASP A 87 9.61 -23.50 19.91
CA ASP A 87 9.48 -24.89 20.39
C ASP A 87 10.45 -25.30 21.51
N ASP A 88 11.58 -24.60 21.69
CA ASP A 88 12.60 -24.95 22.69
C ASP A 88 12.18 -24.68 24.16
N CYS A 89 10.89 -24.47 24.44
CA CYS A 89 10.39 -24.19 25.78
C CYS A 89 9.20 -25.07 26.17
N GLU A 90 9.48 -26.10 26.97
CA GLU A 90 8.49 -27.00 27.58
C GLU A 90 7.60 -26.30 28.64
N LYS A 91 7.85 -25.01 28.95
CA LYS A 91 7.11 -24.22 29.93
C LYS A 91 6.45 -23.00 29.29
N ILE A 92 5.15 -22.84 29.58
CA ILE A 92 4.23 -21.80 29.06
C ILE A 92 4.69 -20.36 29.37
N PHE A 93 5.55 -20.17 30.38
CA PHE A 93 6.20 -18.92 30.69
C PHE A 93 7.70 -19.12 30.54
N CYS A 94 8.27 -18.69 29.42
CA CYS A 94 9.71 -18.54 29.32
C CYS A 94 10.14 -17.55 30.40
N ASP A 95 11.10 -17.93 31.24
CA ASP A 95 11.76 -16.97 32.11
C ASP A 95 12.53 -16.02 31.20
N TYR A 96 12.02 -14.80 31.06
CA TYR A 96 12.54 -13.71 30.23
C TYR A 96 14.06 -13.47 30.46
N SER A 97 14.59 -13.96 31.58
CA SER A 97 16.00 -13.95 31.97
C SER A 97 16.95 -14.66 30.99
N ASP A 98 16.57 -15.81 30.41
CA ASP A 98 17.50 -16.62 29.59
C ASP A 98 17.86 -15.96 28.24
N TYR A 99 17.04 -15.01 27.78
CA TYR A 99 17.32 -14.23 26.57
C TYR A 99 18.15 -12.97 26.83
N ILE A 100 18.25 -12.50 28.08
CA ILE A 100 19.00 -11.29 28.45
C ILE A 100 20.46 -11.62 28.79
N PHE A 101 20.74 -12.79 29.37
CA PHE A 101 22.09 -13.19 29.78
C PHE A 101 22.56 -14.43 28.99
N PRO A 102 23.29 -14.26 27.88
CA PRO A 102 23.69 -15.37 27.00
C PRO A 102 24.82 -16.24 27.58
N ALA A 103 25.16 -16.09 28.87
CA ALA A 103 26.36 -16.69 29.45
C ALA A 103 26.28 -18.22 29.63
N SER A 104 25.09 -18.82 29.58
CA SER A 104 24.90 -20.26 29.86
C SER A 104 24.60 -21.13 28.63
N PHE A 105 24.37 -20.57 27.44
CA PHE A 105 24.04 -21.35 26.22
C PHE A 105 25.17 -21.38 25.20
N ILE A 106 26.32 -21.93 25.62
CA ILE A 106 27.22 -22.64 24.70
C ILE A 106 26.92 -24.12 24.85
N LYS A 107 25.85 -24.60 24.22
CA LYS A 107 25.76 -25.97 23.70
C LYS A 107 24.55 -26.12 22.78
N ASN A 108 24.86 -26.44 21.54
CA ASN A 108 24.00 -26.93 20.46
C ASN A 108 23.21 -25.86 19.70
N GLY A 109 23.80 -25.41 18.59
CA GLY A 109 23.07 -24.69 17.56
C GLY A 109 22.15 -25.63 16.77
N SER A 110 20.87 -25.27 16.64
CA SER A 110 19.96 -25.41 15.48
C SER A 110 18.50 -25.20 15.93
N PRO A 111 17.57 -24.97 14.98
CA PRO A 111 16.75 -23.75 14.90
C PRO A 111 15.64 -23.64 15.96
N THR A 112 15.41 -22.42 16.45
CA THR A 112 14.20 -22.06 17.19
C THR A 112 13.01 -22.13 16.25
N ARG A 113 12.35 -23.29 16.18
CA ARG A 113 11.15 -23.49 15.35
C ARG A 113 10.02 -22.58 15.85
N ILE A 114 9.36 -21.90 14.92
CA ILE A 114 8.25 -20.98 15.22
C ILE A 114 6.96 -21.78 15.31
N ASN A 115 6.14 -21.48 16.33
CA ASN A 115 4.79 -22.02 16.40
C ASN A 115 3.95 -21.58 15.20
N PHE A 116 3.55 -22.54 14.38
CA PHE A 116 2.79 -22.30 13.15
C PHE A 116 1.46 -21.57 13.39
N TRP A 117 0.69 -21.96 14.42
CA TRP A 117 -0.64 -21.40 14.68
C TRP A 117 -0.57 -19.95 15.12
N TYR A 118 0.41 -19.63 15.98
CA TYR A 118 0.66 -18.26 16.37
C TYR A 118 1.08 -17.40 15.18
N PHE A 119 2.01 -17.90 14.35
CA PHE A 119 2.40 -17.21 13.13
C PHE A 119 1.20 -16.97 12.19
N LEU A 120 0.39 -18.01 11.95
CA LEU A 120 -0.75 -17.96 11.03
C LEU A 120 -1.79 -16.93 11.47
N PHE A 121 -2.25 -16.98 12.72
CA PHE A 121 -3.36 -16.13 13.16
C PHE A 121 -2.93 -14.73 13.59
N TRP A 122 -1.79 -14.60 14.28
CA TRP A 122 -1.32 -13.31 14.77
C TRP A 122 -0.49 -12.57 13.71
N TYR A 123 0.65 -13.14 13.32
CA TYR A 123 1.58 -12.47 12.41
C TYR A 123 0.96 -12.31 11.02
N TYR A 124 0.71 -13.44 10.35
CA TYR A 124 0.17 -13.46 9.01
C TYR A 124 -1.29 -12.99 8.98
N GLY A 125 -2.11 -13.42 9.92
CA GLY A 125 -3.53 -13.11 9.98
C GLY A 125 -3.83 -11.62 10.12
N LEU A 126 -3.17 -10.92 11.04
CA LEU A 126 -3.36 -9.48 11.20
C LEU A 126 -2.79 -8.69 10.01
N TYR A 127 -1.62 -9.07 9.51
CA TYR A 127 -1.03 -8.48 8.31
C TYR A 127 -2.00 -8.57 7.11
N ASN A 128 -2.53 -9.77 6.88
CA ASN A 128 -3.43 -10.04 5.77
C ASN A 128 -4.80 -9.34 5.93
N ALA A 129 -5.32 -9.25 7.16
CA ALA A 129 -6.52 -8.46 7.45
C ALA A 129 -6.32 -6.96 7.13
N LEU A 130 -5.17 -6.40 7.51
CA LEU A 130 -4.83 -5.01 7.20
C LEU A 130 -4.63 -4.78 5.70
N ALA A 131 -4.02 -5.74 4.99
CA ALA A 131 -3.89 -5.71 3.53
C ALA A 131 -5.27 -5.72 2.84
N LEU A 132 -6.18 -6.58 3.29
CA LEU A 132 -7.55 -6.62 2.77
C LEU A 132 -8.32 -5.33 3.11
N PHE A 133 -8.06 -4.73 4.26
CA PHE A 133 -8.64 -3.46 4.67
C PHE A 133 -8.14 -2.30 3.80
N LEU A 134 -6.84 -2.27 3.49
CA LEU A 134 -6.25 -1.33 2.54
C LEU A 134 -6.93 -1.43 1.17
N ILE A 135 -7.05 -2.65 0.61
CA ILE A 135 -7.73 -2.82 -0.69
C ILE A 135 -9.18 -2.35 -0.61
N THR A 136 -9.90 -2.73 0.43
CA THR A 136 -11.29 -2.28 0.64
C THR A 136 -11.39 -0.74 0.66
N LYS A 137 -10.40 -0.07 1.25
CA LYS A 137 -10.31 1.40 1.24
C LYS A 137 -10.00 1.97 -0.12
N LEU A 138 -9.11 1.37 -0.91
CA LEU A 138 -8.85 1.79 -2.28
C LEU A 138 -10.12 1.72 -3.14
N PHE A 139 -10.90 0.64 -3.00
CA PHE A 139 -12.19 0.49 -3.67
C PHE A 139 -13.24 1.52 -3.21
N SER A 140 -13.25 1.85 -1.90
CA SER A 140 -14.08 2.93 -1.35
C SER A 140 -13.75 4.29 -1.99
N ILE A 141 -12.46 4.62 -2.10
CA ILE A 141 -12.00 5.89 -2.69
C ILE A 141 -12.26 5.94 -4.20
N TYR A 142 -12.20 4.79 -4.87
CA TYR A 142 -12.64 4.63 -6.26
C TYR A 142 -14.18 4.63 -6.41
N ALA A 143 -14.92 4.66 -5.30
CA ALA A 143 -16.38 4.63 -5.21
C ALA A 143 -17.03 3.35 -5.77
N LEU A 144 -16.36 2.19 -5.68
CA LEU A 144 -16.88 0.91 -6.16
C LEU A 144 -17.03 -0.11 -5.03
N ASN A 145 -18.24 -0.64 -4.87
CA ASN A 145 -18.50 -1.77 -3.97
C ASN A 145 -18.11 -3.08 -4.67
N TRP A 146 -17.18 -3.81 -4.07
CA TRP A 146 -16.68 -5.08 -4.60
C TRP A 146 -17.36 -6.33 -4.00
N TYR A 147 -18.12 -6.17 -2.92
CA TYR A 147 -18.81 -7.28 -2.25
C TYR A 147 -20.27 -7.43 -2.72
N PRO A 148 -20.82 -8.66 -2.72
CA PRO A 148 -22.22 -8.90 -3.08
C PRO A 148 -23.18 -8.37 -2.01
N LYS A 149 -24.34 -7.84 -2.44
CA LYS A 149 -25.35 -7.27 -1.54
C LYS A 149 -25.91 -8.30 -0.54
N LEU A 150 -25.99 -9.57 -0.93
CA LEU A 150 -26.51 -10.63 -0.06
C LEU A 150 -25.63 -10.91 1.15
N LEU A 151 -24.30 -10.98 0.98
CA LEU A 151 -23.38 -11.29 2.06
C LEU A 151 -22.99 -10.04 2.87
N GLY A 152 -22.97 -8.88 2.23
CA GLY A 152 -22.52 -7.64 2.85
C GLY A 152 -21.00 -7.59 3.04
N ALA A 153 -20.49 -6.41 3.42
CA ALA A 153 -19.05 -6.14 3.48
C ALA A 153 -18.33 -6.98 4.54
N LYS A 154 -18.88 -7.05 5.75
CA LYS A 154 -18.23 -7.71 6.89
C LYS A 154 -18.05 -9.21 6.68
N VAL A 155 -19.10 -9.89 6.20
CA VAL A 155 -19.07 -11.34 5.96
C VAL A 155 -18.14 -11.67 4.80
N THR A 156 -18.20 -10.89 3.70
CA THR A 156 -17.31 -11.10 2.55
C THR A 156 -15.85 -10.89 2.94
N PHE A 157 -15.56 -9.88 3.76
CA PHE A 157 -14.23 -9.62 4.31
C PHE A 157 -13.74 -10.80 5.15
N ALA A 158 -14.56 -11.27 6.11
CA ALA A 158 -14.22 -12.40 6.96
C ALA A 158 -13.99 -13.67 6.13
N LEU A 159 -14.82 -13.92 5.12
CA LEU A 159 -14.71 -15.08 4.23
C LEU A 159 -13.37 -15.07 3.48
N PHE A 160 -12.99 -13.95 2.85
CA PHE A 160 -11.70 -13.87 2.14
C PHE A 160 -10.50 -14.02 3.07
N TRP A 161 -10.60 -13.46 4.28
CA TRP A 161 -9.59 -13.66 5.30
C TRP A 161 -9.48 -15.15 5.70
N PHE A 162 -10.60 -15.82 5.99
CA PHE A 162 -10.62 -17.25 6.33
C PHE A 162 -10.11 -18.13 5.18
N VAL A 163 -10.49 -17.87 3.94
CA VAL A 163 -9.98 -18.62 2.77
C VAL A 163 -8.46 -18.54 2.71
N SER A 164 -7.89 -17.36 2.97
CA SER A 164 -6.43 -17.22 3.04
C SER A 164 -5.80 -18.05 4.15
N GLN A 165 -6.40 -18.05 5.35
CA GLN A 165 -5.88 -18.85 6.46
C GLN A 165 -5.95 -20.34 6.13
N SER A 166 -7.06 -20.79 5.51
CA SER A 166 -7.22 -22.18 5.06
C SER A 166 -6.17 -22.60 4.04
N ILE A 167 -5.79 -21.71 3.10
CA ILE A 167 -4.72 -21.98 2.14
C ILE A 167 -3.36 -22.08 2.86
N GLY A 168 -3.11 -21.21 3.85
CA GLY A 168 -1.92 -21.30 4.71
C GLY A 168 -1.84 -22.62 5.49
N ILE A 169 -2.97 -23.09 6.04
CA ILE A 169 -3.08 -24.39 6.73
C ILE A 169 -2.82 -25.54 5.75
N ALA A 170 -3.40 -25.49 4.55
CA ALA A 170 -3.17 -26.51 3.53
C ALA A 170 -1.69 -26.58 3.12
N PHE A 171 -1.03 -25.43 2.99
CA PHE A 171 0.41 -25.36 2.69
C PHE A 171 1.28 -25.94 3.79
N TYR A 172 0.90 -25.76 5.06
CA TYR A 172 1.60 -26.35 6.19
C TYR A 172 1.61 -27.89 6.16
N TYR A 173 0.51 -28.51 5.73
CA TYR A 173 0.45 -29.96 5.56
C TYR A 173 1.08 -30.46 4.25
N VAL A 174 1.09 -29.63 3.21
CA VAL A 174 1.62 -29.98 1.88
C VAL A 174 2.56 -28.86 1.40
N PRO A 175 3.85 -28.87 1.81
CA PRO A 175 4.81 -27.86 1.41
C PRO A 175 5.21 -28.07 -0.06
N ILE A 176 4.53 -27.38 -0.97
CA ILE A 176 4.82 -27.42 -2.42
C ILE A 176 6.01 -26.51 -2.78
N VAL A 177 6.22 -25.43 -2.02
CA VAL A 177 7.19 -24.38 -2.32
C VAL A 177 8.26 -24.35 -1.23
N LYS A 178 9.54 -24.49 -1.60
CA LYS A 178 10.68 -24.49 -0.65
C LYS A 178 10.99 -23.12 -0.04
N ILE A 179 10.44 -22.04 -0.61
CA ILE A 179 10.68 -20.66 -0.16
C ILE A 179 9.44 -20.16 0.58
N GLU A 180 9.45 -20.30 1.90
CA GLU A 180 8.28 -20.02 2.74
C GLU A 180 7.89 -18.53 2.71
N SER A 181 8.85 -17.60 2.81
CA SER A 181 8.55 -16.15 2.85
C SER A 181 7.86 -15.66 1.57
N VAL A 182 8.35 -16.07 0.40
CA VAL A 182 7.74 -15.73 -0.91
C VAL A 182 6.33 -16.30 -1.02
N PHE A 183 6.08 -17.50 -0.46
CA PHE A 183 4.74 -18.08 -0.44
C PHE A 183 3.76 -17.24 0.36
N TRP A 184 4.09 -16.86 1.60
CA TRP A 184 3.18 -16.07 2.46
C TRP A 184 2.91 -14.67 1.92
N VAL A 185 3.97 -14.04 1.40
CA VAL A 185 3.86 -12.76 0.70
C VAL A 185 2.96 -12.94 -0.54
N GLY A 186 3.22 -13.95 -1.37
CA GLY A 186 2.39 -14.35 -2.52
C GLY A 186 0.92 -14.63 -2.18
N LEU A 187 0.66 -15.28 -1.05
CA LEU A 187 -0.69 -15.57 -0.57
C LEU A 187 -1.43 -14.29 -0.20
N THR A 188 -0.73 -13.30 0.36
CA THR A 188 -1.31 -11.96 0.61
C THR A 188 -1.64 -11.24 -0.69
N PHE A 189 -0.84 -11.41 -1.74
CA PHE A 189 -1.21 -10.88 -3.06
C PHE A 189 -2.45 -11.53 -3.63
N PHE A 190 -2.57 -12.84 -3.45
CA PHE A 190 -3.76 -13.57 -3.86
C PHE A 190 -5.00 -13.04 -3.14
N THR A 191 -4.94 -12.80 -1.83
CA THR A 191 -6.06 -12.22 -1.07
C THR A 191 -6.38 -10.80 -1.45
N MET A 192 -5.38 -9.94 -1.61
CA MET A 192 -5.56 -8.56 -2.08
C MET A 192 -6.17 -8.50 -3.49
N SER A 193 -5.99 -9.55 -4.30
CA SER A 193 -6.58 -9.69 -5.62
C SER A 193 -8.01 -10.23 -5.60
N MET A 194 -8.48 -10.85 -4.51
CA MET A 194 -9.85 -11.38 -4.43
C MET A 194 -10.93 -10.29 -4.55
N PRO A 195 -10.84 -9.12 -3.89
CA PRO A 195 -11.76 -8.00 -4.13
C PRO A 195 -11.82 -7.57 -5.60
N LEU A 196 -10.68 -7.62 -6.30
CA LEU A 196 -10.60 -7.30 -7.72
C LEU A 196 -11.38 -8.30 -8.57
N ALA A 197 -11.18 -9.60 -8.32
CA ALA A 197 -11.92 -10.66 -8.98
C ALA A 197 -13.42 -10.56 -8.66
N GLY A 198 -13.79 -10.31 -7.40
CA GLY A 198 -15.18 -10.10 -6.98
C GLY A 198 -15.84 -8.94 -7.72
N ALA A 199 -15.17 -7.79 -7.79
CA ALA A 199 -15.64 -6.63 -8.54
C ALA A 199 -15.79 -6.92 -10.04
N LEU A 200 -14.81 -7.60 -10.66
CA LEU A 200 -14.88 -8.04 -12.05
C LEU A 200 -16.08 -8.95 -12.32
N ILE A 201 -16.32 -9.93 -11.44
CA ILE A 201 -17.45 -10.87 -11.55
C ILE A 201 -18.78 -10.11 -11.42
N ILE A 202 -18.92 -9.22 -10.44
CA ILE A 202 -20.14 -8.43 -10.23
C ILE A 202 -20.44 -7.58 -11.47
N ILE A 203 -19.43 -6.89 -12.00
CA ILE A 203 -19.58 -6.03 -13.18
C ILE A 203 -19.90 -6.89 -14.42
N HIS A 204 -19.24 -8.04 -14.57
CA HIS A 204 -19.48 -8.96 -15.67
C HIS A 204 -20.90 -9.52 -15.64
N ARG A 205 -21.37 -9.99 -14.47
CA ARG A 205 -22.75 -10.47 -14.27
C ARG A 205 -23.78 -9.39 -14.56
N LYS A 206 -23.61 -8.18 -14.01
CA LYS A 206 -24.50 -7.04 -14.31
C LYS A 206 -24.56 -6.73 -15.81
N ARG A 207 -23.42 -6.80 -16.51
CA ARG A 207 -23.38 -6.60 -17.96
C ARG A 207 -24.12 -7.72 -18.71
N MET A 208 -23.93 -8.97 -18.28
CA MET A 208 -24.62 -10.11 -18.86
C MET A 208 -26.14 -10.01 -18.64
N ASP A 209 -26.58 -9.66 -17.43
CA ASP A 209 -28.01 -9.46 -17.11
C ASP A 209 -28.64 -8.35 -17.97
N ARG A 210 -27.94 -7.24 -18.18
CA ARG A 210 -28.39 -6.15 -19.08
C ARG A 210 -28.52 -6.62 -20.52
N ARG A 211 -27.59 -7.44 -21.02
CA ARG A 211 -27.67 -8.04 -22.36
C ARG A 211 -28.87 -8.96 -22.53
N HIS A 212 -29.33 -9.60 -21.45
CA HIS A 212 -30.55 -10.42 -21.46
C HIS A 212 -31.83 -9.56 -21.36
N ARG A 213 -31.81 -8.49 -20.55
CA ARG A 213 -32.96 -7.56 -20.39
C ARG A 213 -33.17 -6.62 -21.58
N GLY A 214 -32.14 -6.29 -22.35
CA GLY A 214 -32.23 -5.52 -23.60
C GLY A 214 -32.77 -6.31 -24.79
N ARG A 215 -33.59 -7.34 -24.53
CA ARG A 215 -34.31 -8.11 -25.54
C ARG A 215 -35.79 -7.91 -25.28
N ILE A 216 -36.47 -7.17 -26.15
CA ILE A 216 -37.94 -7.10 -26.11
C ILE A 216 -38.47 -8.27 -26.93
N GLY A 217 -39.39 -9.02 -26.34
CA GLY A 217 -40.18 -10.00 -27.08
C GLY A 217 -41.24 -9.25 -27.88
N VAL A 218 -41.07 -9.18 -29.20
CA VAL A 218 -42.09 -8.65 -30.09
C VAL A 218 -42.95 -9.82 -30.53
N LEU A 219 -44.25 -9.74 -30.21
CA LEU A 219 -45.23 -10.71 -30.66
C LEU A 219 -45.58 -10.39 -32.11
N LEU A 220 -45.20 -11.28 -33.03
CA LEU A 220 -45.53 -11.15 -34.44
C LEU A 220 -46.58 -12.19 -34.81
N LEU A 221 -47.58 -11.76 -35.57
CA LEU A 221 -48.58 -12.64 -36.16
C LEU A 221 -48.11 -13.01 -37.57
N SER A 222 -48.11 -14.29 -37.88
CA SER A 222 -47.80 -14.78 -39.22
C SER A 222 -49.00 -14.50 -40.13
N GLU A 223 -48.87 -13.57 -41.07
CA GLU A 223 -49.96 -13.11 -41.94
C GLU A 223 -50.30 -14.10 -43.07
N GLU A 224 -49.50 -15.17 -43.22
CA GLU A 224 -49.54 -16.09 -44.36
C GLU A 224 -50.23 -17.45 -44.10
N SER A 225 -50.95 -17.60 -42.98
CA SER A 225 -51.58 -18.88 -42.61
C SER A 225 -53.01 -18.74 -42.09
N VAL A 226 -53.91 -19.64 -42.50
CA VAL A 226 -55.35 -19.69 -42.15
C VAL A 226 -55.62 -19.76 -40.63
N ASP A 227 -54.64 -20.21 -39.84
CA ASP A 227 -54.63 -20.12 -38.37
C ASP A 227 -53.34 -19.43 -37.88
N PRO A 228 -53.37 -18.12 -37.55
CA PRO A 228 -52.18 -17.40 -37.15
C PRO A 228 -51.71 -17.85 -35.75
N LYS A 229 -50.59 -18.57 -35.69
CA LYS A 229 -49.92 -18.90 -34.43
C LYS A 229 -49.02 -17.73 -34.01
N PRO A 230 -49.20 -17.15 -32.81
CA PRO A 230 -48.30 -16.11 -32.33
C PRO A 230 -46.92 -16.71 -32.07
N PHE A 231 -45.86 -16.10 -32.58
CA PHE A 231 -44.49 -16.42 -32.19
C PHE A 231 -43.76 -15.19 -31.66
N ILE A 232 -42.98 -15.39 -30.60
CA ILE A 232 -42.23 -14.31 -29.95
C ILE A 232 -40.87 -14.23 -30.63
N ARG A 233 -40.62 -13.13 -31.35
CA ARG A 233 -39.28 -12.82 -31.86
C ARG A 233 -38.58 -11.90 -30.86
N TRP A 234 -37.48 -12.39 -30.29
CA TRP A 234 -36.64 -11.58 -29.40
C TRP A 234 -35.79 -10.64 -30.24
N ILE A 235 -36.15 -9.36 -30.26
CA ILE A 235 -35.38 -8.33 -30.95
C ILE A 235 -34.47 -7.65 -29.91
N PRO A 236 -33.15 -7.59 -30.15
CA PRO A 236 -32.26 -6.81 -29.31
C PRO A 236 -32.59 -5.33 -29.47
N THR A 237 -32.98 -4.65 -28.40
CA THR A 237 -33.27 -3.20 -28.43
C THR A 237 -32.01 -2.35 -28.54
N ASP A 238 -30.85 -2.93 -28.20
CA ASP A 238 -29.57 -2.25 -28.19
C ASP A 238 -28.58 -2.89 -29.18
N LEU A 239 -28.52 -2.39 -30.43
CA LEU A 239 -27.33 -2.50 -31.30
C LEU A 239 -26.97 -1.09 -31.81
N PRO A 240 -25.72 -0.59 -31.72
CA PRO A 240 -24.47 -1.16 -31.20
C PRO A 240 -23.81 -0.27 -30.12
N ARG A 241 -23.67 -0.77 -28.89
CA ARG A 241 -22.54 -0.36 -28.02
C ARG A 241 -21.68 -1.58 -27.69
N LEU A 242 -21.10 -2.16 -28.74
CA LEU A 242 -19.96 -3.10 -28.63
C LEU A 242 -18.76 -2.46 -27.91
N ARG A 243 -18.71 -1.13 -27.86
CA ARG A 243 -17.70 -0.39 -27.11
C ARG A 243 -18.00 -0.48 -25.63
N ALA A 244 -17.06 -1.04 -24.88
CA ALA A 244 -17.10 -1.06 -23.42
C ALA A 244 -17.42 0.35 -22.86
N PRO A 245 -18.35 0.46 -21.88
CA PRO A 245 -18.65 1.73 -21.22
C PRO A 245 -17.37 2.42 -20.72
N ALA A 246 -17.33 3.75 -20.75
CA ALA A 246 -16.17 4.51 -20.32
C ALA A 246 -15.76 4.17 -18.86
N SER A 247 -16.74 3.92 -17.98
CA SER A 247 -16.53 3.46 -16.61
C SER A 247 -15.88 2.08 -16.51
N TYR A 248 -16.26 1.12 -17.35
CA TYR A 248 -15.62 -0.21 -17.39
C TYR A 248 -14.16 -0.10 -17.82
N ARG A 249 -13.86 0.76 -18.80
CA ARG A 249 -12.48 1.02 -19.22
C ARG A 249 -11.67 1.66 -18.10
N ARG A 250 -12.23 2.63 -17.37
CA ARG A 250 -11.58 3.24 -16.19
C ARG A 250 -11.33 2.21 -15.09
N PHE A 251 -12.28 1.30 -14.87
CA PHE A 251 -12.13 0.22 -13.91
C PHE A 251 -11.02 -0.75 -14.31
N LEU A 252 -10.93 -1.16 -15.59
CA LEU A 252 -9.80 -1.97 -16.05
C LEU A 252 -8.46 -1.26 -15.87
N TRP A 253 -8.39 0.05 -16.13
CA TRP A 253 -7.18 0.83 -15.83
C TRP A 253 -6.86 0.85 -14.33
N PHE A 254 -7.87 0.89 -13.46
CA PHE A 254 -7.67 0.76 -12.01
C PHE A 254 -7.13 -0.62 -11.64
N CYS A 255 -7.66 -1.69 -12.24
CA CYS A 255 -7.12 -3.04 -12.09
C CYS A 255 -5.65 -3.11 -12.51
N THR A 256 -5.30 -2.49 -13.64
CA THR A 256 -3.91 -2.45 -14.14
C THR A 256 -3.00 -1.68 -13.19
N ALA A 257 -3.42 -0.51 -12.71
CA ALA A 257 -2.65 0.27 -11.74
C ALA A 257 -2.42 -0.52 -10.44
N LEU A 258 -3.46 -1.19 -9.93
CA LEU A 258 -3.35 -2.03 -8.76
C LEU A 258 -2.41 -3.23 -9.00
N ALA A 259 -2.52 -3.89 -10.16
CA ALA A 259 -1.64 -5.00 -10.51
C ALA A 259 -0.16 -4.58 -10.59
N ILE A 260 0.14 -3.40 -11.16
CA ILE A 260 1.51 -2.84 -11.17
C ILE A 260 2.01 -2.60 -9.74
N ALA A 261 1.18 -2.01 -8.88
CA ALA A 261 1.54 -1.77 -7.48
C ALA A 261 1.79 -3.07 -6.70
N LEU A 262 0.95 -4.09 -6.88
CA LEU A 262 1.14 -5.40 -6.26
C LEU A 262 2.39 -6.10 -6.79
N PHE A 263 2.65 -6.01 -8.11
CA PHE A 263 3.85 -6.54 -8.73
C PHE A 263 5.13 -5.89 -8.17
N ALA A 264 5.11 -4.60 -7.84
CA ALA A 264 6.26 -3.92 -7.27
C ALA A 264 6.70 -4.52 -5.93
N LEU A 265 5.79 -5.02 -5.10
CA LEU A 265 6.18 -5.68 -3.85
C LEU A 265 6.74 -7.09 -4.10
N ILE A 266 6.02 -7.96 -4.84
CA ILE A 266 6.51 -9.31 -5.17
C ILE A 266 7.85 -9.25 -5.89
N GLY A 267 7.94 -8.37 -6.89
CA GLY A 267 9.15 -8.15 -7.66
C GLY A 267 10.31 -7.73 -6.77
N GLY A 268 10.06 -6.86 -5.79
CA GLY A 268 11.09 -6.43 -4.84
C GLY A 268 11.61 -7.56 -3.98
N GLU A 269 10.72 -8.42 -3.48
CA GLU A 269 11.10 -9.59 -2.67
C GLU A 269 11.85 -10.64 -3.48
N MET A 270 11.34 -10.96 -4.68
CA MET A 270 11.99 -11.89 -5.60
C MET A 270 13.36 -11.38 -6.03
N TYR A 271 13.46 -10.08 -6.28
CA TYR A 271 14.71 -9.43 -6.62
C TYR A 271 15.69 -9.55 -5.44
N ALA A 272 15.26 -9.23 -4.21
CA ALA A 272 16.08 -9.32 -2.99
C ALA A 272 16.59 -10.73 -2.73
N TYR A 273 15.72 -11.73 -2.90
CA TYR A 273 16.07 -13.13 -2.81
C TYR A 273 17.15 -13.51 -3.84
N LEU A 274 16.98 -13.12 -5.10
CA LEU A 274 17.93 -13.43 -6.17
C LEU A 274 19.34 -12.89 -5.85
N PHE A 275 19.42 -11.67 -5.32
CA PHE A 275 20.70 -11.09 -4.91
C PHE A 275 21.36 -11.84 -3.76
N LEU A 276 20.58 -12.19 -2.74
CA LEU A 276 21.09 -12.97 -1.61
C LEU A 276 21.55 -14.37 -2.03
N SER A 277 20.87 -14.99 -3.00
CA SER A 277 21.21 -16.33 -3.49
C SER A 277 22.47 -16.40 -4.36
N THR A 278 22.96 -15.26 -4.84
CA THR A 278 24.07 -15.16 -5.81
C THR A 278 25.36 -14.63 -5.21
N LEU A 279 25.47 -14.59 -3.87
CA LEU A 279 26.70 -14.20 -3.18
C LEU A 279 27.89 -15.10 -3.56
N PRO A 280 29.15 -14.59 -3.58
CA PRO A 280 29.59 -13.26 -3.13
C PRO A 280 29.58 -12.18 -4.24
N HIS A 281 29.20 -10.95 -3.89
CA HIS A 281 29.13 -9.79 -4.79
C HIS A 281 30.22 -8.76 -4.50
N THR A 282 30.63 -8.00 -5.51
CA THR A 282 31.45 -6.80 -5.32
C THR A 282 30.60 -5.60 -4.87
N PRO A 283 31.19 -4.55 -4.26
CA PRO A 283 30.45 -3.34 -3.89
C PRO A 283 29.78 -2.65 -5.09
N MET A 284 30.37 -2.76 -6.28
CA MET A 284 29.80 -2.20 -7.52
C MET A 284 28.54 -2.97 -7.95
N ASP A 285 28.55 -4.29 -7.82
CA ASP A 285 27.39 -5.13 -8.13
C ASP A 285 26.21 -4.79 -7.21
N ALA A 286 26.47 -4.58 -5.92
CA ALA A 286 25.46 -4.15 -4.95
C ALA A 286 24.87 -2.78 -5.31
N PHE A 287 25.70 -1.83 -5.75
CA PHE A 287 25.24 -0.51 -6.20
C PHE A 287 24.35 -0.61 -7.44
N ILE A 288 24.82 -1.28 -8.49
CA ILE A 288 24.07 -1.44 -9.76
C ILE A 288 22.73 -2.13 -9.49
N TYR A 289 22.77 -3.20 -8.70
CA TYR A 289 21.61 -3.98 -8.31
C TYR A 289 20.53 -3.08 -7.68
N VAL A 290 20.88 -2.31 -6.64
CA VAL A 290 19.89 -1.45 -5.95
C VAL A 290 19.38 -0.33 -6.85
N TYR A 291 20.26 0.37 -7.55
CA TYR A 291 19.85 1.48 -8.40
C TYR A 291 19.02 1.03 -9.60
N SER A 292 19.23 -0.19 -10.10
CA SER A 292 18.38 -0.75 -11.15
C SER A 292 16.94 -1.01 -10.65
N TRP A 293 16.79 -1.52 -9.42
CA TRP A 293 15.48 -1.69 -8.80
C TRP A 293 14.80 -0.37 -8.46
N VAL A 294 15.55 0.59 -7.93
CA VAL A 294 15.07 1.97 -7.72
C VAL A 294 14.56 2.57 -9.04
N GLY A 295 15.29 2.37 -10.14
CA GLY A 295 14.86 2.76 -11.47
C GLY A 295 13.54 2.09 -11.88
N ALA A 296 13.40 0.78 -11.64
CA ALA A 296 12.16 0.05 -11.90
C ALA A 296 10.97 0.60 -11.09
N ILE A 297 11.17 0.93 -9.80
CA ILE A 297 10.14 1.56 -8.96
C ILE A 297 9.71 2.90 -9.54
N TYR A 298 10.65 3.75 -9.97
CA TYR A 298 10.31 5.04 -10.58
C TYR A 298 9.55 4.89 -11.90
N ILE A 299 9.86 3.87 -12.70
CA ILE A 299 9.13 3.56 -13.93
C ILE A 299 7.70 3.11 -13.59
N MET A 300 7.54 2.19 -12.63
CA MET A 300 6.23 1.71 -12.19
C MET A 300 5.37 2.83 -11.58
N ASP A 301 5.98 3.71 -10.79
CA ASP A 301 5.35 4.92 -10.24
C ASP A 301 4.91 5.87 -11.36
N ALA A 302 5.78 6.17 -12.34
CA ALA A 302 5.44 7.02 -13.47
C ALA A 302 4.30 6.43 -14.32
N MET A 303 4.32 5.11 -14.59
CA MET A 303 3.24 4.41 -15.29
C MET A 303 1.93 4.51 -14.52
N THR A 304 1.97 4.26 -13.22
CA THR A 304 0.77 4.27 -12.36
C THR A 304 0.20 5.67 -12.19
N ASP A 305 1.05 6.68 -12.00
CA ASP A 305 0.65 8.09 -11.95
C ASP A 305 0.02 8.53 -13.28
N TYR A 306 0.58 8.11 -14.42
CA TYR A 306 -0.02 8.37 -15.73
C TYR A 306 -1.42 7.73 -15.86
N ILE A 307 -1.57 6.46 -15.45
CA ILE A 307 -2.87 5.76 -15.49
C ILE A 307 -3.90 6.46 -14.59
N LEU A 308 -3.52 6.78 -13.35
CA LEU A 308 -4.41 7.38 -12.36
C LEU A 308 -4.82 8.80 -12.74
N TYR A 309 -3.89 9.61 -13.26
CA TYR A 309 -4.16 11.00 -13.61
C TYR A 309 -4.89 11.14 -14.95
N ARG A 310 -4.47 10.40 -16.00
CA ARG A 310 -5.03 10.57 -17.36
C ARG A 310 -6.24 9.69 -17.62
N LYS A 311 -6.24 8.43 -17.16
CA LYS A 311 -7.30 7.46 -17.49
C LYS A 311 -8.42 7.48 -16.45
N ILE A 312 -8.06 7.38 -15.18
CA ILE A 312 -9.04 7.29 -14.07
C ILE A 312 -9.51 8.68 -13.63
N ARG A 313 -8.62 9.68 -13.63
CA ARG A 313 -8.87 11.06 -13.18
C ARG A 313 -9.28 11.11 -11.70
N SER A 314 -8.56 10.35 -10.86
CA SER A 314 -8.75 10.35 -9.41
C SER A 314 -7.55 10.95 -8.71
N HIS A 315 -7.74 12.14 -8.15
CA HIS A 315 -6.72 12.82 -7.36
C HIS A 315 -6.34 12.09 -6.05
N PRO A 316 -7.30 11.66 -5.19
CA PRO A 316 -6.96 11.00 -3.94
C PRO A 316 -6.27 9.66 -4.17
N LEU A 317 -6.70 8.91 -5.18
CA LEU A 317 -6.09 7.62 -5.51
C LEU A 317 -4.66 7.77 -6.04
N ALA A 318 -4.41 8.75 -6.93
CA ALA A 318 -3.06 9.08 -7.39
C ALA A 318 -2.11 9.37 -6.22
N SER A 319 -2.59 10.09 -5.21
CA SER A 319 -1.79 10.45 -4.03
C SER A 319 -1.46 9.24 -3.16
N ILE A 320 -2.39 8.29 -2.98
CA ILE A 320 -2.17 7.07 -2.20
C ILE A 320 -1.17 6.15 -2.89
N PHE A 321 -1.30 5.94 -4.21
CA PHE A 321 -0.33 5.15 -4.97
C PHE A 321 1.05 5.82 -5.01
N LYS A 322 1.10 7.15 -5.12
CA LYS A 322 2.37 7.89 -5.04
C LYS A 322 3.07 7.67 -3.71
N LEU A 323 2.32 7.75 -2.61
CA LEU A 323 2.85 7.44 -1.27
C LEU A 323 3.32 5.98 -1.18
N TYR A 324 2.56 5.04 -1.74
CA TYR A 324 2.92 3.62 -1.75
C TYR A 324 4.28 3.37 -2.42
N PHE A 325 4.51 3.91 -3.61
CA PHE A 325 5.82 3.76 -4.28
C PHE A 325 6.95 4.48 -3.53
N PHE A 326 6.69 5.65 -2.92
CA PHE A 326 7.69 6.29 -2.06
C PHE A 326 8.03 5.44 -0.83
N MET A 327 7.05 4.82 -0.17
CA MET A 327 7.28 3.93 0.97
C MET A 327 8.17 2.74 0.57
N ILE A 328 7.86 2.08 -0.55
CA ILE A 328 8.68 0.97 -1.08
C ILE A 328 10.10 1.45 -1.34
N TYR A 329 10.27 2.56 -2.08
CA TYR A 329 11.58 3.13 -2.37
C TYR A 329 12.41 3.36 -1.11
N PHE A 330 11.85 4.05 -0.10
CA PHE A 330 12.61 4.38 1.11
C PHE A 330 12.92 3.14 1.95
N ILE A 331 12.03 2.15 2.04
CA ILE A 331 12.31 0.91 2.77
C ILE A 331 13.48 0.13 2.14
N PHE A 332 13.49 -0.04 0.82
CA PHE A 332 14.61 -0.67 0.13
C PHE A 332 15.90 0.14 0.31
N TYR A 333 15.80 1.47 0.24
CA TYR A 333 16.92 2.38 0.49
C TYR A 333 17.48 2.27 1.91
N ARG A 334 16.63 2.15 2.95
CA ARG A 334 17.07 1.96 4.35
C ARG A 334 17.71 0.60 4.58
N ASN A 335 17.12 -0.45 4.03
CA ASN A 335 17.66 -1.81 4.19
C ASN A 335 18.98 -2.03 3.42
N LEU A 336 19.26 -1.21 2.41
CA LEU A 336 20.59 -1.14 1.80
C LEU A 336 21.63 -0.59 2.79
N PHE A 337 21.30 0.47 3.54
CA PHE A 337 22.25 1.08 4.48
C PHE A 337 22.70 0.16 5.60
N ALA A 338 21.82 -0.73 6.07
CA ALA A 338 22.20 -1.74 7.05
C ALA A 338 23.23 -2.76 6.53
N ARG A 339 23.51 -2.80 5.21
CA ARG A 339 24.43 -3.77 4.58
C ARG A 339 25.62 -3.16 3.85
N LEU A 340 25.66 -1.84 3.67
CA LEU A 340 26.76 -1.18 2.97
C LEU A 340 28.04 -1.30 3.81
N ARG A 341 29.07 -1.96 3.28
CA ARG A 341 30.28 -2.33 4.03
C ARG A 341 31.30 -1.20 4.22
N SER A 342 31.03 0.04 3.78
CA SER A 342 31.95 1.19 3.95
C SER A 342 31.25 2.53 4.27
N VAL A 343 31.82 3.29 5.20
CA VAL A 343 31.29 4.58 5.68
C VAL A 343 31.44 5.69 4.63
N ASP A 344 32.45 5.63 3.78
CA ASP A 344 32.69 6.65 2.75
C ASP A 344 31.63 6.59 1.63
N GLN A 345 31.26 5.38 1.19
CA GLN A 345 30.17 5.20 0.22
C GLN A 345 28.85 5.73 0.77
N PHE A 346 28.62 5.52 2.07
CA PHE A 346 27.46 6.01 2.78
C PHE A 346 27.38 7.54 2.77
N ALA A 347 28.48 8.22 3.10
CA ALA A 347 28.53 9.69 3.12
C ALA A 347 28.29 10.28 1.72
N ILE A 348 28.87 9.67 0.67
CA ILE A 348 28.70 10.12 -0.73
C ILE A 348 27.25 9.98 -1.18
N VAL A 349 26.63 8.81 -0.95
CA VAL A 349 25.24 8.57 -1.35
C VAL A 349 24.29 9.51 -0.60
N GLN A 350 24.55 9.77 0.68
CA GLN A 350 23.71 10.66 1.47
C GLN A 350 23.86 12.13 1.04
N LEU A 351 25.10 12.58 0.78
CA LEU A 351 25.35 13.92 0.25
C LEU A 351 24.70 14.11 -1.12
N ALA A 352 24.79 13.11 -2.00
CA ALA A 352 24.12 13.12 -3.30
C ALA A 352 22.60 13.22 -3.15
N SER A 353 22.00 12.45 -2.22
CA SER A 353 20.57 12.51 -1.92
C SER A 353 20.15 13.89 -1.39
N PHE A 354 20.93 14.46 -0.46
CA PHE A 354 20.72 15.80 0.09
C PHE A 354 20.74 16.87 -1.00
N LEU A 355 21.78 16.89 -1.83
CA LEU A 355 21.95 17.85 -2.91
C LEU A 355 20.88 17.69 -3.98
N TRP A 356 20.55 16.45 -4.34
CA TRP A 356 19.46 16.15 -5.27
C TRP A 356 18.16 16.78 -4.80
N VAL A 357 17.77 16.57 -3.54
CA VAL A 357 16.52 17.13 -3.01
C VAL A 357 16.52 18.66 -2.99
N CYS A 358 17.65 19.27 -2.63
CA CYS A 358 17.79 20.73 -2.54
C CYS A 358 17.83 21.42 -3.91
N ILE A 359 18.32 20.74 -4.95
CA ILE A 359 18.52 21.33 -6.29
C ILE A 359 17.39 20.92 -7.25
N TYR A 360 17.10 19.62 -7.34
CA TYR A 360 16.16 19.07 -8.33
C TYR A 360 14.75 19.60 -8.14
N TYR A 361 14.23 19.59 -6.90
CA TYR A 361 12.85 20.01 -6.65
C TYR A 361 12.61 21.50 -6.93
N PRO A 362 13.46 22.43 -6.47
CA PRO A 362 13.35 23.84 -6.87
C PRO A 362 13.54 24.06 -8.37
N PHE A 363 14.49 23.36 -8.99
CA PHE A 363 14.71 23.46 -10.42
C PHE A 363 13.48 22.99 -11.22
N ALA A 364 12.91 21.84 -10.86
CA ALA A 364 11.71 21.29 -11.49
C ALA A 364 10.49 22.21 -11.34
N MET A 365 10.40 22.98 -10.27
CA MET A 365 9.29 23.93 -10.02
C MET A 365 9.33 25.16 -10.95
N THR A 366 10.44 25.39 -11.65
CA THR A 366 10.59 26.60 -12.48
C THR A 366 9.64 26.61 -13.69
N PRO A 367 9.15 27.79 -14.11
CA PRO A 367 8.31 27.91 -15.31
C PRO A 367 9.02 27.44 -16.58
N GLN A 368 10.34 27.53 -16.62
CA GLN A 368 11.14 27.10 -17.78
C GLN A 368 11.05 25.58 -17.98
N VAL A 369 11.19 24.81 -16.90
CA VAL A 369 11.03 23.35 -16.95
C VAL A 369 9.61 22.98 -17.35
N HIS A 370 8.59 23.66 -16.82
CA HIS A 370 7.20 23.43 -17.26
C HIS A 370 7.02 23.69 -18.76
N ARG A 371 7.49 24.83 -19.29
CA ARG A 371 7.43 25.13 -20.73
C ARG A 371 8.17 24.09 -21.57
N CYS A 372 9.31 23.62 -21.09
CA CYS A 372 10.09 22.54 -21.72
C CYS A 372 9.25 21.25 -21.78
N LEU A 373 8.66 20.83 -20.66
CA LEU A 373 7.81 19.64 -20.57
C LEU A 373 6.56 19.74 -21.46
N VAL A 374 5.94 20.92 -21.55
CA VAL A 374 4.82 21.18 -22.46
C VAL A 374 5.27 21.00 -23.92
N ARG A 375 6.45 21.52 -24.27
CA ARG A 375 6.99 21.49 -25.65
C ARG A 375 7.44 20.11 -26.11
N PHE A 376 8.15 19.37 -25.24
CA PHE A 376 8.76 18.09 -25.63
C PHE A 376 7.91 16.87 -25.27
N ILE A 377 7.17 16.91 -24.16
CA ILE A 377 6.41 15.75 -23.65
C ILE A 377 4.90 15.92 -23.90
N GLY A 378 4.43 17.13 -24.24
CA GLY A 378 3.01 17.40 -24.46
C GLY A 378 2.21 17.39 -23.14
N VAL A 379 2.81 17.86 -22.04
CA VAL A 379 2.08 18.04 -20.78
C VAL A 379 0.95 19.04 -21.00
N THR A 380 -0.29 18.65 -20.65
CA THR A 380 -1.48 19.51 -20.82
C THR A 380 -1.90 20.21 -19.52
N LEU A 381 -1.09 20.08 -18.46
CA LEU A 381 -1.36 20.67 -17.16
C LEU A 381 -1.04 22.15 -17.20
N THR A 382 -1.90 22.96 -16.59
CA THR A 382 -1.57 24.37 -16.34
C THR A 382 -0.37 24.46 -15.40
N TYR A 383 0.32 25.60 -15.42
CA TYR A 383 1.50 25.78 -14.56
C TYR A 383 1.15 25.64 -13.08
N ASP A 384 -0.02 26.14 -12.66
CA ASP A 384 -0.47 26.04 -11.27
C ASP A 384 -0.80 24.60 -10.88
N GLU A 385 -1.49 23.83 -11.72
CA GLU A 385 -1.74 22.39 -11.48
C GLU A 385 -0.44 21.58 -11.45
N TYR A 386 0.54 21.93 -12.28
CA TYR A 386 1.86 21.31 -12.28
C TYR A 386 2.60 21.59 -10.97
N LYS A 387 2.58 22.84 -10.52
CA LYS A 387 3.16 23.30 -9.26
C LYS A 387 2.53 22.61 -8.05
N GLU A 388 1.21 22.49 -8.04
CA GLU A 388 0.47 21.73 -7.03
C GLU A 388 0.86 20.25 -7.04
N LYS A 389 0.93 19.62 -8.22
CA LYS A 389 1.35 18.22 -8.35
C LYS A 389 2.76 17.99 -7.81
N LEU A 390 3.70 18.88 -8.11
CA LEU A 390 5.09 18.77 -7.65
C LEU A 390 5.18 19.00 -6.12
N GLY A 391 4.47 19.99 -5.59
CA GLY A 391 4.36 20.25 -4.16
C GLY A 391 3.80 19.06 -3.38
N ARG A 392 2.74 18.42 -3.89
CA ARG A 392 2.16 17.20 -3.32
C ARG A 392 3.13 16.03 -3.35
N SER A 393 3.77 15.79 -4.49
CA SER A 393 4.78 14.73 -4.63
C SER A 393 5.90 14.89 -3.58
N PHE A 394 6.39 16.12 -3.39
CA PHE A 394 7.39 16.41 -2.38
C PHE A 394 6.86 16.27 -0.94
N TYR A 395 5.61 16.63 -0.66
CA TYR A 395 5.00 16.39 0.65
C TYR A 395 4.95 14.89 0.97
N LEU A 396 4.46 14.07 0.03
CA LEU A 396 4.33 12.62 0.20
C LEU A 396 5.69 11.94 0.31
N ARG A 397 6.70 12.43 -0.42
CA ARG A 397 8.09 11.99 -0.27
C ARG A 397 8.57 12.20 1.17
N ASN A 398 8.47 13.42 1.70
CA ASN A 398 8.88 13.70 3.08
C ASN A 398 8.09 12.88 4.12
N LEU A 399 6.81 12.59 3.83
CA LEU A 399 5.99 11.76 4.71
C LEU A 399 6.52 10.32 4.77
N ALA A 400 6.85 9.75 3.60
CA ALA A 400 7.46 8.43 3.52
C ALA A 400 8.85 8.38 4.14
N GLU A 401 9.70 9.40 3.91
CA GLU A 401 11.05 9.52 4.50
C GLU A 401 10.99 9.43 6.03
N ASN A 402 10.13 10.23 6.65
CA ASN A 402 10.00 10.28 8.11
C ASN A 402 9.40 9.00 8.68
N THR A 403 8.34 8.48 8.07
CA THR A 403 7.65 7.28 8.57
C THR A 403 8.55 6.05 8.48
N THR A 404 9.25 5.86 7.37
CA THR A 404 10.17 4.72 7.18
C THR A 404 11.39 4.81 8.08
N MET A 405 11.94 6.00 8.30
CA MET A 405 13.08 6.18 9.19
C MET A 405 12.69 5.97 10.67
N LEU A 406 11.55 6.52 11.09
CA LEU A 406 11.02 6.29 12.43
C LEU A 406 10.74 4.80 12.66
N GLY A 407 10.10 4.13 11.69
CA GLY A 407 9.88 2.68 11.72
C GLY A 407 11.20 1.91 11.85
N PHE A 408 12.18 2.26 11.02
CA PHE A 408 13.51 1.63 11.03
C PHE A 408 14.20 1.75 12.38
N LEU A 409 14.32 2.97 12.92
CA LEU A 409 14.96 3.21 14.22
C LEU A 409 14.25 2.46 15.36
N CYS A 410 12.93 2.42 15.34
CA CYS A 410 12.17 1.74 16.39
C CYS A 410 12.29 0.21 16.30
N TRP A 411 12.07 -0.39 15.14
CA TRP A 411 12.12 -1.85 15.04
C TRP A 411 13.54 -2.40 15.12
N VAL A 412 14.57 -1.64 14.73
CA VAL A 412 15.97 -2.09 14.88
C VAL A 412 16.27 -2.30 16.36
N ASN A 413 15.88 -1.35 17.21
CA ASN A 413 16.05 -1.50 18.66
C ASN A 413 15.16 -2.61 19.24
N ILE A 414 13.88 -2.67 18.86
CA ILE A 414 12.93 -3.67 19.41
C ILE A 414 13.30 -5.09 18.97
N LEU A 415 13.73 -5.32 17.74
CA LEU A 415 14.04 -6.66 17.24
C LEU A 415 15.46 -7.10 17.57
N HIS A 416 16.38 -6.16 17.81
CA HIS A 416 17.73 -6.48 18.30
C HIS A 416 17.72 -6.88 19.78
N PHE A 417 16.99 -6.15 20.64
CA PHE A 417 16.93 -6.42 22.09
C PHE A 417 15.70 -7.20 22.55
N GLY A 418 14.70 -7.36 21.69
CA GLY A 418 13.41 -7.95 22.08
C GLY A 418 13.35 -9.48 21.98
N PRO A 419 12.22 -10.06 22.44
CA PRO A 419 12.03 -11.51 22.51
C PRO A 419 11.99 -12.16 21.11
N ASN A 420 11.66 -11.39 20.08
CA ASN A 420 11.56 -11.87 18.70
C ASN A 420 12.89 -11.89 17.96
N ARG A 421 14.01 -11.58 18.63
CA ARG A 421 15.35 -11.56 18.05
C ARG A 421 15.60 -12.83 17.23
N ALA A 422 15.34 -14.02 17.77
CA ALA A 422 15.62 -15.29 17.10
C ALA A 422 14.93 -15.44 15.72
N ALA A 423 13.71 -14.89 15.56
CA ALA A 423 12.96 -14.94 14.30
C ALA A 423 13.49 -13.96 13.23
N TYR A 424 14.32 -12.99 13.62
CA TYR A 424 14.86 -11.95 12.73
C TYR A 424 16.40 -11.93 12.70
N PRO A 425 17.05 -12.89 12.02
CA PRO A 425 18.51 -12.92 11.90
C PRO A 425 19.08 -11.65 11.27
N TYR A 426 18.30 -10.97 10.42
CA TYR A 426 18.71 -9.72 9.78
C TYR A 426 19.14 -8.62 10.77
N PHE A 427 18.61 -8.63 12.00
CA PHE A 427 18.94 -7.63 13.03
C PHE A 427 19.96 -8.14 14.06
N HIS A 428 20.58 -9.31 13.85
CA HIS A 428 21.67 -9.82 14.68
C HIS A 428 22.98 -9.14 14.29
N MET A 429 23.22 -7.96 14.85
CA MET A 429 24.45 -7.17 14.61
C MET A 429 25.52 -7.52 15.65
N ASP A 430 25.80 -8.80 15.86
CA ASP A 430 26.80 -9.27 16.81
C ASP A 430 28.20 -9.29 16.18
N ASP A 431 29.23 -8.91 16.95
CA ASP A 431 30.64 -8.76 16.54
C ASP A 431 31.33 -10.04 16.02
N ARG A 432 30.61 -11.16 15.86
CA ARG A 432 31.19 -12.49 15.59
C ARG A 432 31.74 -12.68 14.19
N ASP A 433 31.26 -11.91 13.21
CA ASP A 433 31.60 -12.12 11.79
C ASP A 433 32.72 -11.20 11.26
N GLY A 434 33.43 -10.48 12.14
CA GLY A 434 34.45 -9.50 11.71
C GLY A 434 33.90 -8.37 10.84
N SER A 435 32.58 -8.18 10.84
CA SER A 435 31.90 -7.14 10.08
C SER A 435 32.04 -5.79 10.80
N PRO A 436 32.38 -4.68 10.12
CA PRO A 436 32.63 -3.39 10.76
C PRO A 436 31.35 -2.67 11.27
N TYR A 437 30.19 -3.32 11.27
CA TYR A 437 28.89 -2.71 11.52
C TYR A 437 28.25 -3.22 12.81
N ASN A 438 28.52 -2.51 13.89
CA ASN A 438 27.91 -2.73 15.19
C ASN A 438 26.55 -2.04 15.26
N HIS A 439 25.65 -2.55 16.09
CA HIS A 439 24.33 -1.96 16.33
C HIS A 439 24.39 -0.43 16.59
N ASN A 440 25.33 0.00 17.43
CA ASN A 440 25.51 1.41 17.77
C ASN A 440 25.85 2.28 16.55
N LEU A 441 26.68 1.76 15.64
CA LEU A 441 27.06 2.47 14.42
C LEU A 441 25.87 2.61 13.48
N THR A 442 25.07 1.54 13.31
CA THR A 442 23.86 1.58 12.49
C THR A 442 22.84 2.59 13.01
N VAL A 443 22.63 2.66 14.32
CA VAL A 443 21.70 3.63 14.94
C VAL A 443 22.21 5.07 14.77
N ILE A 444 23.49 5.33 15.06
CA ILE A 444 24.08 6.67 14.90
C ILE A 444 24.03 7.10 13.43
N ALA A 445 24.42 6.22 12.51
CA ALA A 445 24.37 6.48 11.07
C ALA A 445 22.94 6.80 10.59
N ALA A 446 21.95 6.02 11.04
CA ALA A 446 20.54 6.27 10.72
C ALA A 446 20.05 7.62 11.27
N LEU A 447 20.44 8.01 12.49
CA LEU A 447 20.12 9.32 13.05
C LEU A 447 20.77 10.46 12.26
N VAL A 448 22.03 10.32 11.86
CA VAL A 448 22.73 11.30 11.01
C VAL A 448 22.02 11.45 9.66
N ILE A 449 21.68 10.35 8.99
CA ILE A 449 20.89 10.39 7.75
C ILE A 449 19.59 11.15 7.98
N TRP A 450 18.84 10.78 9.02
CA TRP A 450 17.54 11.36 9.26
C TRP A 450 17.64 12.87 9.48
N SER A 451 18.63 13.31 10.26
CA SER A 451 18.89 14.73 10.49
C SER A 451 19.20 15.48 9.19
N SER A 452 19.97 14.88 8.29
CA SER A 452 20.31 15.49 7.00
C SER A 452 19.11 15.57 6.06
N GLU A 453 18.22 14.58 6.08
CA GLU A 453 16.97 14.57 5.29
C GLU A 453 15.95 15.57 5.82
N LEU A 454 15.82 15.69 7.15
CA LEU A 454 15.01 16.74 7.76
C LEU A 454 15.52 18.14 7.39
N THR A 455 16.85 18.30 7.34
CA THR A 455 17.50 19.55 6.95
C THR A 455 17.27 19.87 5.48
N SER A 456 17.47 18.93 4.55
CA SER A 456 17.20 19.15 3.13
C SER A 456 15.71 19.43 2.87
N ALA A 457 14.81 18.71 3.55
CA ALA A 457 13.38 18.94 3.49
C ALA A 457 13.01 20.35 3.96
N PHE A 458 13.62 20.82 5.05
CA PHE A 458 13.41 22.17 5.57
C PHE A 458 13.88 23.25 4.59
N ILE A 459 15.10 23.10 4.06
CA ILE A 459 15.68 24.03 3.07
C ILE A 459 14.79 24.09 1.83
N THR A 460 14.40 22.97 1.25
CA THR A 460 13.55 22.93 0.05
C THR A 460 12.17 23.56 0.31
N ARG A 461 11.56 23.33 1.48
CA ARG A 461 10.29 24.00 1.87
C ARG A 461 10.45 25.51 1.98
N LEU A 462 11.57 25.98 2.53
CA LEU A 462 11.87 27.39 2.64
C LEU A 462 12.05 28.02 1.26
N THR A 463 12.76 27.35 0.36
CA THR A 463 12.93 27.75 -1.04
C THR A 463 11.57 27.84 -1.75
N PHE A 464 10.68 26.86 -1.57
CA PHE A 464 9.36 26.89 -2.18
C PHE A 464 8.49 28.05 -1.68
N LYS A 465 8.55 28.34 -0.39
CA LYS A 465 7.82 29.45 0.22
C LYS A 465 8.37 30.82 -0.23
N ARG A 466 9.69 31.00 -0.23
CA ARG A 466 10.33 32.31 -0.52
C ARG A 466 10.42 32.61 -2.02
N VAL A 467 10.84 31.64 -2.83
CA VAL A 467 11.12 31.85 -4.26
C VAL A 467 9.84 31.73 -5.10
N PHE A 468 8.98 30.75 -4.78
CA PHE A 468 7.80 30.43 -5.60
C PHE A 468 6.48 30.86 -4.94
N GLY A 469 6.51 31.45 -3.74
CA GLY A 469 5.30 31.85 -3.01
C GLY A 469 4.36 30.67 -2.69
N HIS A 470 4.89 29.44 -2.63
CA HIS A 470 4.08 28.22 -2.55
C HIS A 470 4.25 27.50 -1.23
N SER A 471 3.19 27.40 -0.44
CA SER A 471 3.20 26.67 0.82
C SER A 471 2.74 25.22 0.63
N ILE A 472 3.71 24.32 0.56
CA ILE A 472 3.48 22.87 0.42
C ILE A 472 2.58 22.32 1.54
N THR A 473 2.80 22.79 2.78
CA THR A 473 2.06 22.28 3.95
C THR A 473 0.61 22.76 3.93
N GLN A 474 0.37 24.02 3.59
CA GLN A 474 -1.00 24.54 3.47
C GLN A 474 -1.74 23.87 2.32
N GLN A 475 -1.07 23.61 1.19
CA GLN A 475 -1.66 22.85 0.10
C GLN A 475 -2.09 21.46 0.56
N ALA A 476 -1.23 20.72 1.26
CA ALA A 476 -1.56 19.38 1.76
C ALA A 476 -2.77 19.40 2.72
N ILE A 477 -2.85 20.41 3.61
CA ILE A 477 -3.99 20.55 4.53
C ILE A 477 -5.30 20.78 3.75
N ARG A 478 -5.29 21.67 2.75
CA ARG A 478 -6.46 21.91 1.89
C ARG A 478 -6.90 20.64 1.16
N GLU A 479 -5.94 19.83 0.70
CA GLU A 479 -6.25 18.54 0.06
C GLU A 479 -6.87 17.54 1.05
N PHE A 480 -6.43 17.52 2.31
CA PHE A 480 -7.03 16.67 3.36
C PHE A 480 -8.46 17.07 3.70
N GLU A 481 -8.74 18.37 3.77
CA GLU A 481 -10.10 18.87 4.00
C GLU A 481 -11.02 18.54 2.83
N ARG A 482 -10.49 18.59 1.60
CA ARG A 482 -11.22 18.24 0.38
C ARG A 482 -11.47 16.75 0.23
N TYR A 483 -10.52 15.91 0.64
CA TYR A 483 -10.57 14.46 0.50
C TYR A 483 -10.21 13.76 1.82
N PRO A 484 -11.14 13.73 2.80
CA PRO A 484 -10.85 13.27 4.16
C PRO A 484 -10.50 11.77 4.23
N GLU A 485 -11.03 10.94 3.33
CA GLU A 485 -10.72 9.50 3.26
C GLU A 485 -9.24 9.21 2.94
N MET A 486 -8.52 10.17 2.35
CA MET A 486 -7.14 10.02 1.91
C MET A 486 -6.18 9.79 3.08
N ILE A 487 -6.45 10.36 4.26
CA ILE A 487 -5.63 10.18 5.47
C ILE A 487 -5.59 8.73 5.92
N ILE A 488 -6.74 8.04 5.92
CA ILE A 488 -6.78 6.63 6.31
C ILE A 488 -6.10 5.77 5.26
N GLY A 489 -6.29 6.09 3.98
CA GLY A 489 -5.54 5.45 2.89
C GLY A 489 -4.04 5.57 3.10
N PHE A 490 -3.55 6.74 3.52
CA PHE A 490 -2.14 6.96 3.83
C PHE A 490 -1.66 6.12 5.01
N VAL A 491 -2.38 6.12 6.14
CA VAL A 491 -2.03 5.31 7.31
C VAL A 491 -1.99 3.83 6.95
N LEU A 492 -2.98 3.32 6.22
CA LEU A 492 -3.03 1.90 5.83
C LEU A 492 -1.93 1.51 4.85
N VAL A 493 -1.60 2.36 3.88
CA VAL A 493 -0.45 2.13 3.00
C VAL A 493 0.83 2.07 3.82
N MET A 494 1.03 3.02 4.73
CA MET A 494 2.24 3.06 5.55
C MET A 494 2.36 1.80 6.42
N VAL A 495 1.28 1.41 7.13
CA VAL A 495 1.24 0.18 7.93
C VAL A 495 1.51 -1.05 7.07
N HIS A 496 0.82 -1.20 5.95
CA HIS A 496 0.94 -2.38 5.09
C HIS A 496 2.35 -2.57 4.53
N VAL A 497 2.97 -1.50 4.00
CA VAL A 497 4.32 -1.59 3.43
C VAL A 497 5.35 -1.88 4.53
N LEU A 498 5.22 -1.28 5.72
CA LEU A 498 6.09 -1.55 6.88
C LEU A 498 5.93 -2.98 7.41
N GLN A 499 4.71 -3.52 7.45
CA GLN A 499 4.49 -4.93 7.83
C GLN A 499 5.02 -5.89 6.77
N ASN A 500 4.86 -5.58 5.48
CA ASN A 500 5.34 -6.43 4.40
C ASN A 500 6.85 -6.66 4.51
N ILE A 501 7.64 -5.61 4.77
CA ILE A 501 9.09 -5.78 4.90
C ILE A 501 9.48 -6.61 6.13
N LEU A 502 8.79 -6.45 7.26
CA LEU A 502 9.03 -7.28 8.44
C LEU A 502 8.60 -8.74 8.21
N LEU A 503 7.56 -8.97 7.42
CA LEU A 503 7.18 -10.33 7.02
C LEU A 503 8.18 -10.95 6.03
N ALA A 504 8.87 -10.13 5.23
CA ALA A 504 9.90 -10.61 4.33
C ALA A 504 11.22 -10.96 5.03
N LEU A 505 11.55 -10.23 6.10
CA LEU A 505 12.80 -10.41 6.86
C LEU A 505 12.73 -11.51 7.92
N ILE A 506 11.53 -12.00 8.25
CA ILE A 506 11.37 -13.08 9.22
C ILE A 506 11.88 -14.40 8.63
N LYS A 507 12.70 -15.13 9.39
CA LYS A 507 13.11 -16.49 9.02
C LYS A 507 12.01 -17.44 9.48
N LEU A 508 11.33 -18.07 8.54
CA LEU A 508 10.30 -19.06 8.82
C LEU A 508 10.93 -20.45 8.81
N ASP A 509 10.77 -21.13 9.94
CA ASP A 509 11.07 -22.54 10.14
C ASP A 509 10.02 -23.04 11.12
N PHE A 510 9.06 -23.82 10.63
CA PHE A 510 7.89 -24.19 11.42
C PHE A 510 8.13 -25.47 12.22
N ALA A 511 7.58 -25.45 13.43
CA ALA A 511 7.35 -26.58 14.30
C ALA A 511 6.48 -27.64 13.62
N ALA A 512 7.01 -28.45 12.69
CA ALA A 512 6.22 -29.46 12.02
C ALA A 512 5.71 -30.49 13.05
N GLY A 513 4.39 -30.57 13.22
CA GLY A 513 3.72 -31.57 14.07
C GLY A 513 3.82 -33.01 13.55
N LEU A 514 4.64 -33.27 12.54
CA LEU A 514 4.82 -34.57 11.88
C LEU A 514 6.15 -35.26 12.24
N GLU A 515 6.97 -34.71 13.15
CA GLU A 515 8.06 -35.46 13.80
C GLU A 515 7.58 -36.21 15.06
N LYS A 516 6.39 -36.84 15.00
CA LYS A 516 5.94 -37.83 15.98
C LYS A 516 5.71 -39.17 15.33
#